data_AF-A0A7X9DA71-F1
#
_entry.id   AF-A0A7X9DA71-F1
#
_cell.length_a   1.000
_cell.length_b   1.000
_cell.length_c   1.000
_cell.angle_alpha   90.00
_cell.angle_beta   90.00
_cell.angle_gamma   90.00
#
_symmetry.space_group_name_H-M   'P 1'
#
loop_
_entity.id
_entity.type
_entity.pdbx_description
1 polymer ?
#
loop_
_entity_poly.entity_id
_entity_poly.type
_entity_poly.pdbx_seq_one_letter_code
_entity_poly.pdbx_strand_id
1 'polypeptide(L)'
;MRFRIVLTIIAFSFVFRGIAQSFEKPLYKNTNASIECRVNDLLTKMTLTEKVGQLCCPLGWEMYTKTGENNIQLSEKFIEQMDQMPVGAFWATLRADPWTKKTLKTGLNPELAA
;
A
#
# COMPACT_ATOMS: atom_id res chain seq x y z
N MET A 1 9.97 28.00 -44.52
CA MET A 1 9.80 26.58 -44.08
C MET A 1 10.52 26.28 -42.76
N ARG A 2 11.79 26.69 -42.59
CA ARG A 2 12.59 26.41 -41.37
C ARG A 2 12.04 26.99 -40.06
N PHE A 3 11.51 28.21 -40.07
CA PHE A 3 10.98 28.87 -38.86
C PHE A 3 9.72 28.20 -38.28
N ARG A 4 8.81 27.72 -39.16
CA ARG A 4 7.59 27.01 -38.75
C ARG A 4 7.93 25.65 -38.12
N ILE A 5 8.94 24.95 -38.64
CA ILE A 5 9.42 23.67 -38.09
C ILE A 5 10.03 23.87 -36.68
N VAL A 6 10.83 24.92 -36.49
CA VAL A 6 11.42 25.25 -35.18
C VAL A 6 10.34 25.58 -34.14
N LEU A 7 9.32 26.37 -34.51
CA LEU A 7 8.21 26.67 -33.61
C LEU A 7 7.43 25.42 -33.20
N THR A 8 7.18 24.50 -34.12
CA THR A 8 6.49 23.24 -33.83
C THR A 8 7.31 22.33 -32.92
N ILE A 9 8.63 22.25 -33.09
CA ILE A 9 9.51 21.45 -32.21
C ILE A 9 9.54 22.03 -30.79
N ILE A 10 9.56 23.35 -30.64
CA ILE A 10 9.51 24.02 -29.33
C ILE A 10 8.16 23.75 -28.66
N ALA A 11 7.04 23.90 -29.38
CA ALA A 11 5.72 23.60 -28.84
C ALA A 11 5.60 22.12 -28.42
N PHE A 12 6.12 21.19 -29.23
CA PHE A 12 6.07 19.76 -28.93
C PHE A 12 6.93 19.39 -27.70
N SER A 13 8.10 20.01 -27.53
CA SER A 13 8.96 19.80 -26.36
C SER A 13 8.40 20.40 -25.06
N PHE A 14 7.66 21.50 -25.14
CA PHE A 14 6.89 22.04 -24.00
C PHE A 14 5.74 21.11 -23.58
N VAL A 15 4.98 20.58 -24.55
CA VAL A 15 3.91 19.59 -24.29
C VAL A 15 4.50 18.31 -23.69
N PHE A 16 5.64 17.83 -24.20
CA PHE A 16 6.29 16.62 -23.70
C PHE A 16 6.80 16.79 -22.25
N ARG A 17 7.33 17.97 -21.88
CA ARG A 17 7.72 18.29 -20.50
C ARG A 17 6.52 18.35 -19.54
N GLY A 18 5.41 18.94 -19.96
CA GLY A 18 4.19 19.00 -19.15
C GLY A 18 3.59 17.62 -18.85
N ILE A 19 3.64 16.71 -19.84
CA ILE A 19 3.24 15.31 -19.64
C ILE A 19 4.20 14.60 -18.69
N ALA A 20 5.52 14.77 -18.84
CA ALA A 20 6.52 14.11 -17.99
C ALA A 20 6.41 14.51 -16.50
N GLN A 21 6.09 15.77 -16.19
CA GLN A 21 5.92 16.24 -14.81
C GLN A 21 4.68 15.66 -14.12
N SER A 22 3.70 15.19 -14.89
CA SER A 22 2.49 14.55 -14.37
C SER A 22 2.73 13.11 -13.89
N PHE A 23 3.92 12.53 -14.18
CA PHE A 23 4.30 11.16 -13.82
C PHE A 23 5.45 11.09 -12.82
N GLU A 24 5.79 12.18 -12.14
CA GLU A 24 6.82 12.13 -11.11
C GLU A 24 6.32 11.32 -9.91
N LYS A 25 7.03 10.24 -9.57
CA LYS A 25 6.68 9.40 -8.42
C LYS A 25 6.68 10.28 -7.16
N PRO A 26 5.69 10.14 -6.26
CA PRO A 26 5.68 10.86 -4.98
C PRO A 26 7.02 10.71 -4.26
N LEU A 27 7.50 11.77 -3.61
CA LEU A 27 8.81 11.79 -2.97
C LEU A 27 8.96 10.65 -1.94
N TYR A 28 7.90 10.30 -1.19
CA TYR A 28 7.94 9.15 -0.27
C TYR A 28 8.25 7.79 -0.95
N LYS A 29 7.94 7.65 -2.25
CA LYS A 29 8.26 6.47 -3.09
C LYS A 29 9.64 6.54 -3.75
N ASN A 30 10.37 7.64 -3.63
CA ASN A 30 11.70 7.80 -4.20
C ASN A 30 12.76 7.16 -3.30
N THR A 31 13.37 6.04 -3.72
CA THR A 31 14.40 5.33 -2.95
C THR A 31 15.72 6.09 -2.81
N ASN A 32 15.96 7.10 -3.65
CA ASN A 32 17.17 7.92 -3.61
C ASN A 32 17.07 9.12 -2.66
N ALA A 33 15.86 9.44 -2.18
CA ALA A 33 15.64 10.50 -1.20
C ALA A 33 15.94 10.00 0.22
N SER A 34 16.30 10.92 1.13
CA SER A 34 16.52 10.57 2.54
C SER A 34 15.24 10.03 3.18
N ILE A 35 15.39 9.13 4.15
CA ILE A 35 14.25 8.56 4.89
C ILE A 35 13.41 9.69 5.50
N GLU A 36 14.03 10.69 6.10
CA GLU A 36 13.35 11.83 6.70
C GLU A 36 12.50 12.60 5.69
N CYS A 37 13.04 12.93 4.52
CA CYS A 37 12.28 13.59 3.47
C CYS A 37 11.09 12.74 3.01
N ARG A 38 11.27 11.42 2.89
CA ARG A 38 10.21 10.49 2.47
C ARG A 38 9.11 10.39 3.52
N VAL A 39 9.47 10.30 4.80
CA VAL A 39 8.52 10.23 5.92
C VAL A 39 7.73 11.53 6.04
N ASN A 40 8.40 12.68 6.00
CA ASN A 40 7.74 13.99 6.04
C ASN A 40 6.78 14.18 4.85
N ASP A 41 7.19 13.77 3.65
CA ASP A 41 6.35 13.79 2.46
C ASP A 41 5.11 12.89 2.55
N LEU A 42 5.24 11.71 3.19
CA LEU A 42 4.11 10.81 3.41
C LEU A 42 3.15 11.35 4.47
N LEU A 43 3.66 11.76 5.62
CA LEU A 43 2.86 12.25 6.75
C LEU A 43 2.07 13.53 6.39
N THR A 44 2.57 14.36 5.48
CA THR A 44 1.84 15.54 4.99
C THR A 44 0.65 15.19 4.08
N LYS A 45 0.65 14.00 3.47
CA LYS A 45 -0.44 13.51 2.60
C LYS A 45 -1.49 12.71 3.34
N MET A 46 -1.15 12.18 4.51
CA MET A 46 -2.07 11.39 5.33
C MET A 46 -3.08 12.28 6.06
N THR A 47 -4.34 11.87 6.02
CA THR A 47 -5.42 12.31 6.90
C THR A 47 -5.13 11.96 8.36
N LEU A 48 -5.87 12.58 9.28
CA LEU A 48 -5.79 12.22 10.70
C LEU A 48 -6.16 10.74 10.92
N THR A 49 -7.19 10.24 10.25
CA THR A 49 -7.64 8.85 10.35
C THR A 49 -6.54 7.88 9.92
N GLU A 50 -5.87 8.14 8.81
CA GLU A 50 -4.75 7.30 8.36
C GLU A 50 -3.59 7.33 9.36
N LYS A 51 -3.27 8.49 9.94
CA LYS A 51 -2.22 8.60 10.97
C LYS A 51 -2.56 7.81 12.22
N VAL A 52 -3.80 7.91 12.69
CA VAL A 52 -4.29 7.11 13.82
C VAL A 52 -4.25 5.62 13.47
N GLY A 53 -4.69 5.24 12.28
CA GLY A 53 -4.66 3.86 11.79
C GLY A 53 -3.25 3.27 11.81
N GLN A 54 -2.23 4.01 11.40
CA GLN A 54 -0.84 3.54 11.48
C GLN A 54 -0.36 3.21 12.90
N LEU A 55 -0.97 3.80 13.93
CA LEU A 55 -0.68 3.49 15.34
C LEU A 55 -1.50 2.31 15.88
N CYS A 56 -2.52 1.86 15.16
CA CYS A 56 -3.37 0.75 15.55
C CYS A 56 -2.75 -0.60 15.14
N CYS A 57 -2.97 -1.61 15.99
CA CYS A 57 -2.56 -2.99 15.74
C CYS A 57 -3.68 -3.97 16.16
N PRO A 58 -4.81 -4.02 15.44
CA PRO A 58 -5.92 -4.92 15.77
C PRO A 58 -5.56 -6.39 15.49
N LEU A 59 -6.47 -7.29 15.86
CA LEU A 59 -6.29 -8.74 15.73
C LEU A 59 -6.42 -9.21 14.27
N GLY A 60 -5.49 -10.05 13.83
CA GLY A 60 -5.30 -10.39 12.42
C GLY A 60 -5.83 -11.76 11.97
N TRP A 61 -6.16 -12.68 12.89
CA TRP A 61 -6.51 -14.05 12.49
C TRP A 61 -7.81 -14.13 11.67
N GLU A 62 -8.68 -13.12 11.77
CA GLU A 62 -9.91 -13.01 10.98
C GLU A 62 -9.70 -12.37 9.61
N MET A 63 -8.52 -11.80 9.34
CA MET A 63 -8.27 -10.97 8.16
C MET A 63 -8.10 -11.78 6.87
N TYR A 64 -8.02 -13.11 6.97
CA TYR A 64 -7.90 -14.00 5.83
C TYR A 64 -8.78 -15.25 5.97
N THR A 65 -9.14 -15.79 4.81
CA THR A 65 -9.80 -17.09 4.65
C THR A 65 -8.87 -18.03 3.90
N LYS A 66 -8.63 -19.22 4.47
CA LYS A 66 -7.92 -20.29 3.78
C LYS A 66 -8.91 -21.17 3.03
N THR A 67 -8.85 -21.15 1.70
CA THR A 67 -9.76 -21.88 0.81
C THR A 67 -9.16 -23.16 0.24
N GLY A 68 -7.86 -23.39 0.45
CA GLY A 68 -7.14 -24.62 0.11
C GLY A 68 -5.80 -24.69 0.83
N GLU A 69 -5.01 -25.74 0.61
CA GLU A 69 -3.71 -25.91 1.28
C GLU A 69 -2.78 -24.71 1.07
N ASN A 70 -2.72 -24.22 -0.17
CA ASN A 70 -1.88 -23.09 -0.59
C ASN A 70 -2.71 -21.94 -1.20
N ASN A 71 -3.99 -21.81 -0.82
CA ASN A 71 -4.86 -20.75 -1.32
C ASN A 71 -5.43 -19.93 -0.15
N ILE A 72 -5.06 -18.65 -0.14
CA ILE A 72 -5.48 -17.65 0.85
C ILE A 72 -6.15 -16.50 0.13
N GLN A 73 -7.29 -16.07 0.66
CA GLN A 73 -8.02 -14.90 0.20
C GLN A 73 -8.18 -13.90 1.33
N LEU A 74 -8.23 -12.62 0.97
CA LEU A 74 -8.61 -11.57 1.90
C LEU A 74 -10.05 -11.83 2.38
N SER A 75 -10.25 -11.70 3.69
CA SER A 75 -11.60 -11.73 4.25
C SER A 75 -12.35 -10.42 3.93
N GLU A 76 -13.67 -10.47 3.96
CA GLU A 76 -14.52 -9.26 3.93
C GLU A 76 -14.14 -8.29 5.05
N LYS A 77 -13.86 -8.81 6.25
CA LYS A 77 -13.43 -8.03 7.42
C LYS A 77 -12.14 -7.24 7.17
N PHE A 78 -11.18 -7.82 6.45
CA PHE A 78 -9.96 -7.10 6.07
C PHE A 78 -10.27 -5.98 5.10
N ILE A 79 -11.09 -6.25 4.08
CA ILE A 79 -11.46 -5.24 3.07
C ILE A 79 -12.16 -4.07 3.76
N GLU A 80 -13.14 -4.33 4.61
CA GLU A 80 -13.86 -3.32 5.40
C GLU A 80 -12.92 -2.54 6.33
N GLN A 81 -12.03 -3.22 7.06
CA GLN A 81 -11.05 -2.58 7.94
C GLN A 81 -10.15 -1.63 7.17
N MET A 82 -9.65 -2.05 6.01
CA MET A 82 -8.72 -1.26 5.21
C MET A 82 -9.42 -0.11 4.46
N ASP A 83 -10.70 -0.25 4.12
CA ASP A 83 -11.50 0.82 3.53
C ASP A 83 -11.83 1.91 4.56
N GLN A 84 -12.19 1.52 5.79
CA GLN A 84 -12.55 2.46 6.86
C GLN A 84 -11.35 3.15 7.49
N MET A 85 -10.33 2.37 7.87
CA MET A 85 -9.13 2.88 8.55
C MET A 85 -7.95 1.95 8.27
N PRO A 86 -7.12 2.29 7.26
CA PRO A 86 -5.90 1.56 6.98
C PRO A 86 -4.99 1.47 8.21
N VAL A 87 -4.83 0.26 8.76
CA VAL A 87 -4.03 0.04 9.98
C VAL A 87 -2.55 -0.17 9.68
N GLY A 88 -1.70 0.12 10.65
CA GLY A 88 -0.25 -0.06 10.53
C GLY A 88 0.18 -1.52 10.58
N ALA A 89 -0.50 -2.34 11.39
CA ALA A 89 -0.18 -3.76 11.54
C ALA A 89 -1.39 -4.57 12.02
N PHE A 90 -1.28 -5.89 11.95
CA PHE A 90 -2.20 -6.83 12.60
C PHE A 90 -1.44 -7.72 13.58
N TRP A 91 -1.98 -7.87 14.78
CA TRP A 91 -1.46 -8.75 15.83
C TRP A 91 -2.05 -10.15 15.74
N ALA A 92 -1.29 -11.17 16.13
CA ALA A 92 -1.75 -12.56 16.23
C ALA A 92 -2.33 -13.15 14.92
N THR A 93 -1.93 -12.64 13.76
CA THR A 93 -2.36 -13.15 12.43
C THR A 93 -2.06 -14.64 12.24
N LEU A 94 -0.91 -15.09 12.73
CA LEU A 94 -0.42 -16.47 12.58
C LEU A 94 -0.85 -17.40 13.72
N ARG A 95 -1.62 -16.91 14.69
CA ARG A 95 -1.98 -17.67 15.88
C ARG A 95 -3.01 -18.74 15.51
N ALA A 96 -2.78 -19.98 15.98
CA ALA A 96 -3.67 -21.12 15.77
C ALA A 96 -3.95 -21.83 17.10
N ASP A 97 -5.10 -21.54 17.70
CA ASP A 97 -5.54 -22.06 18.98
C ASP A 97 -7.07 -22.01 19.12
N PRO A 98 -7.68 -22.69 20.12
CA PRO A 98 -9.14 -22.75 20.27
C PRO A 98 -9.83 -21.38 20.34
N TRP A 99 -9.18 -20.37 20.93
CA TRP A 99 -9.73 -19.01 21.00
C TRP A 99 -9.90 -18.35 19.63
N THR A 100 -8.88 -18.48 18.78
CA THR A 100 -8.88 -17.91 17.42
C THR A 100 -9.71 -18.74 16.44
N LYS A 101 -10.14 -19.94 16.85
CA LYS A 101 -10.83 -20.94 16.01
C LYS A 101 -10.01 -21.30 14.76
N LYS A 102 -8.69 -21.07 14.81
CA LYS A 102 -7.73 -21.46 13.78
C LYS A 102 -6.98 -22.70 14.26
N THR A 103 -6.71 -23.59 13.32
CA THR A 103 -5.90 -24.80 13.51
C THR A 103 -4.69 -24.74 12.59
N LEU A 104 -3.73 -25.65 12.73
CA LEU A 104 -2.64 -25.77 11.75
C LEU A 104 -3.15 -26.04 10.32
N LYS A 105 -4.35 -26.63 10.18
CA LYS A 105 -4.97 -26.87 8.87
C LYS A 105 -5.65 -25.60 8.31
N THR A 106 -6.39 -24.88 9.15
CA THR A 106 -7.22 -23.72 8.74
C THR A 106 -6.54 -22.36 8.86
N GLY A 107 -5.40 -22.29 9.53
CA GLY A 107 -4.53 -21.12 9.63
C GLY A 107 -3.43 -21.08 8.56
N LEU A 108 -2.62 -20.03 8.63
CA LEU A 108 -1.43 -19.86 7.79
C LEU A 108 -0.33 -20.82 8.24
N ASN A 109 0.30 -21.49 7.27
CA ASN A 109 1.52 -22.27 7.50
C ASN A 109 2.75 -21.36 7.27
N PRO A 110 3.98 -21.80 7.59
CA PRO A 110 5.17 -20.98 7.42
C PRO A 110 5.41 -20.48 5.99
N GLU A 111 5.03 -21.25 4.98
CA GLU A 111 5.17 -20.87 3.56
C GLU A 111 4.20 -19.74 3.19
N LEU A 112 2.96 -19.81 3.68
CA LEU A 112 1.92 -18.79 3.45
C LEU A 112 2.09 -17.52 4.32
N ALA A 113 2.98 -17.57 5.30
CA ALA A 113 3.26 -16.46 6.22
C ALA A 113 4.51 -15.65 5.83
N ALA A 114 5.29 -16.11 4.84
CA ALA A 114 6.57 -15.55 4.42
C ALA A 114 6.44 -14.48 3.32
#